data_AF-A0A950B487-F1
#
_entry.id   AF-A0A950B487-F1
#
_cell.length_a   1.000
_cell.length_b   1.000
_cell.length_c   1.000
_cell.angle_alpha   90.00
_cell.angle_beta   90.00
_cell.angle_gamma   90.00
#
_symmetry.space_group_name_H-M   'P 1'
#
loop_
_entity.id
_entity.type
_entity.pdbx_description
1 polymer ?
#
loop_
_entity_poly.entity_id
_entity_poly.type
_entity_poly.pdbx_seq_one_letter_code
_entity_poly.pdbx_strand_id
1 'polypeptide(L)'
;MQAFAAHSRFGFRKLALAGAMAAALASTSLAVHAQTASSAASSATASPQAQALHAQIDERAKAIEQKLIAWRRDIHEHPELGNLETRTSALVAEHLRKLGLEVKTGMAVTGVVGLLKGGKPGPVVALRADMDALPVKEQVDLPFASKAKG
;
A
#
# COMPACT_ATOMS: atom_id res chain seq x y z
N MET A 1 20.16 -46.04 15.74
CA MET A 1 20.90 -45.60 14.53
C MET A 1 20.96 -44.08 14.57
N GLN A 2 22.03 -43.54 15.17
CA GLN A 2 23.09 -42.73 14.50
C GLN A 2 22.52 -41.42 13.90
N ALA A 3 22.75 -40.21 14.43
CA ALA A 3 23.97 -39.45 14.81
C ALA A 3 24.34 -38.37 13.77
N PHE A 4 25.04 -37.32 14.26
CA PHE A 4 25.59 -36.10 13.61
C PHE A 4 24.62 -34.91 13.45
N ALA A 5 24.69 -33.78 14.18
CA ALA A 5 25.75 -32.98 14.83
C ALA A 5 26.67 -32.17 13.88
N ALA A 6 26.47 -30.83 13.87
CA ALA A 6 27.47 -29.77 13.62
C ALA A 6 26.81 -28.40 13.95
N HIS A 7 26.95 -27.85 15.16
CA HIS A 7 27.99 -26.90 15.58
C HIS A 7 28.30 -25.77 14.58
N SER A 8 27.91 -24.54 14.94
CA SER A 8 28.76 -23.35 14.78
C SER A 8 28.34 -22.27 15.77
N ARG A 9 29.18 -22.12 16.79
CA ARG A 9 29.17 -21.05 17.79
C ARG A 9 29.91 -19.87 17.20
N PHE A 10 29.33 -18.67 17.23
CA PHE A 10 30.10 -17.43 17.11
C PHE A 10 29.65 -16.46 18.18
N GLY A 11 30.45 -16.38 19.23
CA GLY A 11 30.31 -15.40 20.29
C GLY A 11 30.97 -14.08 19.90
N PHE A 12 30.34 -12.98 20.31
CA PHE A 12 31.05 -11.71 20.49
C PHE A 12 30.83 -11.26 21.92
N ARG A 13 31.90 -11.43 22.71
CA ARG A 13 32.09 -10.73 23.99
C ARG A 13 32.68 -9.36 23.68
N LYS A 14 32.05 -8.29 24.18
CA LYS A 14 32.75 -7.08 24.60
C LYS A 14 32.17 -6.60 25.92
N LEU A 15 32.96 -6.83 26.97
CA LEU A 15 32.84 -6.23 28.28
C LEU A 15 33.83 -5.06 28.31
N ALA A 16 33.37 -3.85 28.61
CA ALA A 16 34.23 -2.78 29.11
C ALA A 16 33.38 -1.82 29.95
N LEU A 17 33.72 -1.78 31.24
CA LEU A 17 33.21 -0.88 32.28
C LEU A 17 34.39 -0.01 32.72
N ALA A 18 34.24 1.32 32.69
CA ALA A 18 35.02 2.36 33.40
C ALA A 18 34.58 3.72 32.80
N GLY A 19 34.39 4.83 33.49
CA GLY A 19 34.59 5.26 34.87
C GLY A 19 34.20 6.75 34.91
N ALA A 20 33.77 7.23 36.08
CA ALA A 20 33.19 8.57 36.26
C ALA A 20 34.23 9.66 36.58
N MET A 21 33.75 10.91 36.46
CA MET A 21 34.19 12.17 37.10
C MET A 21 35.53 12.82 36.72
N ALA A 22 35.45 14.05 36.20
CA ALA A 22 36.07 15.23 36.83
C ALA A 22 35.43 16.53 36.29
N ALA A 23 35.12 17.43 37.21
CA ALA A 23 34.55 18.75 36.99
C ALA A 23 35.64 19.78 36.64
N ALA A 24 35.30 20.77 35.82
CA ALA A 24 36.04 22.03 35.73
C ALA A 24 35.05 23.19 35.56
N LEU A 25 34.94 23.99 36.62
CA LEU A 25 34.28 25.30 36.64
C LEU A 25 35.15 26.30 35.88
N ALA A 26 34.58 27.01 34.91
CA ALA A 26 35.08 28.31 34.48
C ALA A 26 33.91 29.16 33.96
N SER A 27 33.56 30.14 34.77
CA SER A 27 32.64 31.25 34.52
C SER A 27 33.01 31.99 33.23
N THR A 28 32.05 32.33 32.38
CA THR A 28 31.85 33.70 31.83
C THR A 28 30.74 33.76 30.78
N SER A 29 29.95 34.82 30.89
CA SER A 29 29.15 35.49 29.86
C SER A 29 27.90 34.81 29.29
N LEU A 30 26.79 35.30 29.83
CA LEU A 30 25.43 35.29 29.33
C LEU A 30 25.35 35.65 27.83
N ALA A 31 25.10 34.65 26.99
CA ALA A 31 24.50 34.83 25.68
C ALA A 31 23.47 33.71 25.49
N VAL A 32 22.25 33.94 25.97
CA VAL A 32 21.08 33.10 25.68
C VAL A 32 20.73 33.28 24.20
N HIS A 33 21.47 32.60 23.33
CA HIS A 33 20.92 32.19 22.05
C HIS A 33 20.16 30.91 22.32
N ALA A 34 18.84 31.04 22.46
CA ALA A 34 17.94 29.91 22.48
C ALA A 34 18.16 29.11 21.19
N GLN A 35 18.99 28.07 21.27
CA GLN A 35 18.96 26.98 20.31
C GLN A 35 17.64 26.28 20.57
N THR A 36 16.60 26.73 19.87
CA THR A 36 15.41 25.92 19.65
C THR A 36 15.89 24.69 18.90
N ALA A 37 16.19 23.63 19.65
CA ALA A 37 16.32 22.29 19.11
C ALA A 37 14.98 21.97 18.45
N SER A 38 14.87 22.29 17.16
CA SER A 38 13.84 21.72 16.32
C SER A 38 14.13 20.22 16.31
N SER A 39 13.38 19.45 17.09
CA SER A 39 13.33 18.02 16.94
C SER A 39 12.76 17.77 15.54
N ALA A 40 13.65 17.73 14.55
CA ALA A 40 13.33 17.18 13.25
C ALA A 40 12.78 15.79 13.52
N ALA A 41 11.47 15.62 13.32
CA ALA A 41 10.84 14.33 13.34
C ALA A 41 11.66 13.46 12.39
N SER A 42 12.28 12.41 12.94
CA SER A 42 12.95 11.37 12.17
C SER A 42 11.90 10.65 11.34
N SER A 43 11.50 11.27 10.23
CA SER A 43 10.84 10.59 9.14
C SER A 43 11.86 9.59 8.64
N ALA A 44 11.56 8.30 8.80
CA ALA A 44 12.35 7.24 8.21
C ALA A 44 12.39 7.48 6.70
N THR A 45 13.48 8.08 6.22
CA THR A 45 13.66 8.37 4.80
C THR A 45 13.72 7.02 4.08
N ALA A 46 12.75 6.78 3.20
CA ALA A 46 12.73 5.58 2.38
C ALA A 46 14.07 5.44 1.63
N SER A 47 14.52 4.20 1.39
CA SER A 47 15.76 3.98 0.65
C SER A 47 15.72 4.66 -0.72
N PRO A 48 16.87 5.08 -1.30
CA PRO A 48 16.90 5.69 -2.62
C PRO A 48 16.21 4.84 -3.71
N GLN A 49 16.32 3.51 -3.60
CA GLN A 49 15.65 2.56 -4.48
C GLN A 49 14.12 2.61 -4.30
N ALA A 50 13.64 2.68 -3.06
CA ALA A 50 12.22 2.84 -2.79
C ALA A 50 11.72 4.18 -3.35
N GLN A 51 12.44 5.28 -3.14
CA GLN A 51 12.06 6.60 -3.67
C GLN A 51 11.93 6.60 -5.21
N ALA A 52 12.90 5.99 -5.90
CA ALA A 52 12.85 5.84 -7.35
C ALA A 52 11.67 4.98 -7.82
N LEU A 53 11.31 3.94 -7.08
CA LEU A 53 10.13 3.11 -7.38
C LEU A 53 8.83 3.88 -7.20
N HIS A 54 8.69 4.67 -6.13
CA HIS A 54 7.51 5.52 -5.93
C HIS A 54 7.33 6.51 -7.09
N ALA A 55 8.41 7.19 -7.51
CA ALA A 55 8.34 8.10 -8.65
C ALA A 55 7.88 7.42 -9.95
N GLN A 56 8.35 6.20 -10.22
CA GLN A 56 7.89 5.42 -11.37
C GLN A 56 6.42 5.00 -11.26
N ILE A 57 5.95 4.65 -10.06
CA ILE A 57 4.54 4.33 -9.81
C ILE A 57 3.68 5.56 -10.06
N ASP A 58 4.09 6.73 -9.56
CA ASP A 58 3.35 7.99 -9.75
C ASP A 58 3.24 8.37 -11.23
N GLU A 59 4.33 8.24 -12.00
CA GLU A 59 4.32 8.48 -13.43
C GLU A 59 3.36 7.53 -14.17
N ARG A 60 3.41 6.23 -13.84
CA ARG A 60 2.52 5.22 -14.44
C ARG A 60 1.06 5.42 -14.04
N ALA A 61 0.81 5.83 -12.80
CA ALA A 61 -0.53 6.14 -12.31
C ALA A 61 -1.13 7.33 -13.07
N LYS A 62 -0.35 8.41 -13.26
CA LYS A 62 -0.75 9.56 -14.09
C LYS A 62 -1.06 9.15 -15.53
N ALA A 63 -0.25 8.27 -16.11
CA ALA A 63 -0.46 7.79 -17.47
C ALA A 63 -1.78 7.04 -17.68
N ILE A 64 -2.36 6.46 -16.63
CA ILE A 64 -3.65 5.74 -16.69
C ILE A 64 -4.82 6.51 -16.08
N GLU A 65 -4.60 7.71 -15.53
CA GLU A 65 -5.59 8.48 -14.78
C GLU A 65 -6.90 8.68 -15.56
N GLN A 66 -6.81 9.07 -16.83
CA GLN A 66 -8.00 9.28 -17.66
C GLN A 66 -8.82 8.00 -17.87
N LYS A 67 -8.16 6.83 -17.92
CA LYS A 67 -8.85 5.54 -18.00
C LYS A 67 -9.52 5.20 -16.68
N LEU A 68 -8.87 5.45 -15.55
CA LEU A 68 -9.47 5.27 -14.22
C LEU A 68 -10.72 6.13 -14.03
N ILE A 69 -10.65 7.41 -14.43
CA ILE A 69 -11.80 8.32 -14.39
C ILE A 69 -12.94 7.79 -15.28
N ALA A 70 -12.63 7.33 -16.49
CA ALA A 70 -13.63 6.77 -17.39
C ALA A 70 -14.30 5.52 -16.81
N TRP A 71 -13.54 4.56 -16.29
CA TRP A 71 -14.09 3.36 -15.65
C TRP A 71 -14.94 3.70 -14.43
N ARG A 72 -14.47 4.61 -13.57
CA ARG A 72 -15.22 5.04 -12.39
C ARG A 72 -16.54 5.70 -12.77
N ARG A 73 -16.57 6.53 -13.82
CA ARG A 73 -17.81 7.14 -14.31
C ARG A 73 -18.76 6.13 -14.94
N ASP A 74 -18.24 5.20 -15.73
CA ASP A 74 -19.03 4.14 -16.36
C ASP A 74 -19.69 3.20 -15.33
N ILE A 75 -18.96 2.81 -14.28
CA ILE A 75 -19.50 2.00 -13.18
C ILE A 75 -20.51 2.80 -12.35
N HIS A 76 -20.23 4.09 -12.08
CA HIS A 76 -21.15 4.97 -11.33
C HIS A 76 -22.47 5.19 -12.08
N GLU A 77 -22.42 5.36 -13.41
CA GLU A 77 -23.59 5.60 -14.25
C GLU A 77 -24.47 4.35 -14.41
N HIS A 78 -23.88 3.15 -14.27
CA HIS A 78 -24.54 1.85 -14.38
C HIS A 78 -24.33 1.00 -13.11
N PRO A 79 -24.83 1.45 -11.95
CA PRO A 79 -24.59 0.74 -10.72
C PRO A 79 -25.45 -0.52 -10.63
N GLU A 80 -24.95 -1.51 -9.90
CA GLU A 80 -25.60 -2.77 -9.65
C GLU A 80 -25.59 -3.08 -8.14
N LEU A 81 -26.70 -3.61 -7.63
CA LEU A 81 -26.84 -3.99 -6.22
C LEU A 81 -25.98 -5.21 -5.89
N GLY A 82 -25.61 -5.33 -4.61
CA GLY A 82 -24.85 -6.47 -4.12
C GLY A 82 -25.47 -7.84 -4.43
N ASN A 83 -24.61 -8.78 -4.83
CA ASN A 83 -24.89 -10.09 -5.40
C ASN A 83 -25.60 -10.09 -6.77
N LEU A 84 -25.78 -8.92 -7.40
CA LEU A 84 -26.41 -8.76 -8.72
C LEU A 84 -25.51 -8.02 -9.72
N GLU A 85 -24.28 -7.70 -9.34
CA GLU A 85 -23.26 -6.98 -10.10
C GLU A 85 -22.61 -7.79 -11.23
N THR A 86 -23.44 -8.33 -12.12
CA THR A 86 -23.03 -9.20 -13.22
C THR A 86 -22.19 -8.47 -14.27
N ARG A 87 -22.52 -7.23 -14.60
CA ARG A 87 -21.76 -6.41 -15.57
C ARG A 87 -20.44 -5.96 -14.95
N THR A 88 -20.47 -5.46 -13.73
CA THR A 88 -19.30 -4.90 -13.04
C THR A 88 -18.28 -5.99 -12.76
N SER A 89 -18.71 -7.16 -12.27
CA SER A 89 -17.84 -8.32 -12.09
C SER A 89 -17.21 -8.80 -13.40
N ALA A 90 -17.97 -8.82 -14.51
CA ALA A 90 -17.45 -9.19 -15.82
C ALA A 90 -16.38 -8.19 -16.32
N LEU A 91 -16.61 -6.88 -16.19
CA LEU A 91 -15.66 -5.83 -16.55
C LEU A 91 -14.35 -5.97 -15.78
N VAL A 92 -14.43 -6.18 -14.45
CA VAL A 92 -13.24 -6.39 -13.60
C VAL A 92 -12.50 -7.65 -14.02
N ALA A 93 -13.20 -8.77 -14.22
CA ALA A 93 -12.59 -10.03 -14.59
C ALA A 93 -11.91 -9.96 -15.97
N GLU A 94 -12.53 -9.31 -16.96
CA GLU A 94 -11.92 -9.10 -18.27
C GLU A 94 -10.66 -8.24 -18.17
N HIS A 95 -10.70 -7.15 -17.39
CA HIS A 95 -9.55 -6.26 -17.24
C HIS A 95 -8.37 -6.98 -16.57
N LEU A 96 -8.61 -7.73 -15.49
CA LEU A 96 -7.56 -8.50 -14.81
C LEU A 96 -6.94 -9.57 -15.73
N ARG A 97 -7.74 -10.22 -16.59
CA ARG A 97 -7.22 -11.15 -17.62
C ARG A 97 -6.34 -10.44 -18.64
N LYS A 98 -6.72 -9.24 -19.11
CA LYS A 98 -5.91 -8.43 -20.03
C LYS A 98 -4.57 -8.02 -19.45
N LEU A 99 -4.50 -7.86 -18.12
CA LEU A 99 -3.26 -7.60 -17.40
C LEU A 99 -2.39 -8.86 -17.19
N GLY A 100 -2.87 -10.04 -17.61
CA GLY A 100 -2.14 -11.31 -17.52
C GLY A 100 -2.26 -12.03 -16.18
N LEU A 101 -3.27 -11.71 -15.36
CA LEU A 101 -3.48 -12.39 -14.08
C LEU A 101 -4.27 -13.69 -14.25
N GLU A 102 -4.05 -14.64 -13.34
CA GLU A 102 -4.92 -15.81 -13.17
C GLU A 102 -6.22 -15.37 -12.49
N VAL A 103 -7.34 -15.40 -13.20
CA VAL A 103 -8.62 -14.87 -12.71
C VAL A 103 -9.60 -15.98 -12.37
N LYS A 104 -10.16 -15.94 -11.16
CA LYS A 104 -11.29 -16.76 -10.70
C LYS A 104 -12.51 -15.88 -10.48
N THR A 105 -13.66 -16.31 -10.98
CA THR A 105 -14.96 -15.65 -10.85
C THR A 105 -15.95 -16.56 -10.11
N GLY A 106 -17.10 -16.01 -9.71
CA GLY A 106 -18.14 -16.79 -9.04
C GLY A 106 -17.90 -17.03 -7.55
N MET A 107 -17.01 -16.23 -6.94
CA MET A 107 -16.77 -16.28 -5.50
C MET A 107 -17.89 -15.51 -4.80
N ALA A 108 -18.65 -16.14 -3.91
CA ALA A 108 -19.81 -15.49 -3.28
C ALA A 108 -20.74 -14.81 -4.33
N VAL A 109 -21.17 -15.57 -5.35
CA VAL A 109 -22.00 -15.15 -6.48
C VAL A 109 -21.23 -14.38 -7.57
N THR A 110 -20.78 -13.16 -7.29
CA THR A 110 -20.25 -12.19 -8.27
C THR A 110 -18.78 -11.85 -8.06
N GLY A 111 -18.18 -12.29 -6.95
CA GLY A 111 -16.82 -11.95 -6.57
C GLY A 111 -15.77 -12.43 -7.58
N VAL A 112 -14.73 -11.60 -7.73
CA VAL A 112 -13.61 -11.79 -8.64
C VAL A 112 -12.29 -11.77 -7.86
N VAL A 113 -11.44 -12.77 -8.11
CA VAL A 113 -10.09 -12.85 -7.53
C VAL A 113 -9.08 -12.94 -8.66
N GLY A 114 -8.16 -11.98 -8.72
CA GLY A 114 -6.99 -12.00 -9.62
C GLY A 114 -5.73 -12.36 -8.85
N LEU A 115 -5.01 -13.39 -9.30
CA LEU A 115 -3.73 -13.81 -8.71
C LEU A 115 -2.58 -13.40 -9.64
N LEU A 116 -1.70 -12.55 -9.11
CA LEU A 116 -0.41 -12.21 -9.72
C LEU A 116 0.70 -13.02 -9.02
N LYS A 117 1.31 -13.97 -9.74
CA LYS A 117 2.45 -14.75 -9.23
C LYS A 117 3.75 -14.01 -9.52
N GLY A 118 4.47 -13.64 -8.46
CA GLY A 118 5.81 -13.08 -8.58
C GLY A 118 6.85 -14.12 -9.02
N GLY A 119 7.99 -13.67 -9.55
CA GLY A 119 9.07 -14.54 -10.01
C GLY A 119 10.07 -15.01 -8.93
N LYS A 120 9.86 -14.61 -7.66
CA LYS A 120 10.76 -14.92 -6.54
C LYS A 120 9.94 -15.34 -5.31
N PRO A 121 10.46 -16.21 -4.44
CA PRO A 121 9.83 -16.47 -3.16
C PRO A 121 9.75 -15.18 -2.34
N GLY A 122 8.64 -14.97 -1.64
CA GLY A 122 8.39 -13.75 -0.90
C GLY A 122 7.04 -13.74 -0.21
N PRO A 123 6.73 -12.66 0.54
CA PRO A 123 5.45 -12.50 1.20
C PRO A 123 4.29 -12.38 0.20
N VAL A 124 3.09 -12.73 0.64
CA VAL A 124 1.84 -12.59 -0.13
C VAL A 124 1.06 -11.40 0.42
N VAL A 125 0.59 -10.53 -0.47
CA VAL A 125 -0.24 -9.36 -0.14
C VAL A 125 -1.57 -9.47 -0.89
N ALA A 126 -2.68 -9.17 -0.22
CA ALA A 126 -4.00 -9.10 -0.82
C ALA A 126 -4.49 -7.65 -0.85
N LEU A 127 -5.01 -7.23 -2.01
CA LEU A 127 -5.73 -5.98 -2.19
C LEU A 127 -7.21 -6.32 -2.40
N ARG A 128 -8.09 -5.63 -1.68
CA ARG A 128 -9.55 -5.83 -1.75
C ARG A 128 -10.23 -4.50 -2.06
N ALA A 129 -11.17 -4.52 -2.98
CA ALA A 129 -12.07 -3.43 -3.29
C ALA A 129 -13.48 -4.01 -3.49
N ASP A 130 -14.48 -3.29 -2.99
CA ASP A 130 -15.89 -3.64 -3.17
C ASP A 130 -16.44 -2.92 -4.41
N MET A 131 -17.43 -3.52 -5.06
CA MET A 131 -17.95 -3.07 -6.36
C MET A 131 -19.47 -2.93 -6.39
N ASP A 132 -20.15 -3.31 -5.32
CA ASP A 132 -21.59 -3.19 -5.17
C ASP A 132 -21.98 -1.74 -4.87
N ALA A 133 -23.16 -1.37 -5.34
CA ALA A 133 -23.75 -0.08 -5.07
C ALA A 133 -24.95 -0.21 -4.10
N LEU A 134 -25.57 0.93 -3.78
CA LEU A 134 -26.60 1.01 -2.75
C LEU A 134 -27.98 1.27 -3.36
N PRO A 135 -29.08 0.75 -2.75
CA PRO A 135 -30.44 0.91 -3.25
C PRO A 135 -31.01 2.32 -3.00
N VAL A 136 -30.32 3.36 -3.45
CA VAL A 136 -30.67 4.77 -3.30
C VAL A 136 -30.83 5.40 -4.67
N LYS A 137 -31.71 6.41 -4.76
CA LYS A 137 -31.79 7.25 -5.95
C LYS A 137 -30.79 8.39 -5.80
N GLU A 138 -29.89 8.53 -6.77
CA GLU A 138 -28.97 9.67 -6.80
C GLU A 138 -29.76 10.98 -7.00
N GLN A 139 -29.42 12.00 -6.20
CA GLN A 139 -30.07 13.32 -6.21
C GLN A 139 -29.17 14.41 -6.78
N VAL A 140 -27.90 14.09 -7.02
CA VAL A 140 -26.91 15.05 -7.50
C VAL A 140 -26.98 15.10 -9.02
N ASP A 141 -26.98 16.31 -9.57
CA ASP A 141 -26.95 16.52 -11.01
C ASP A 141 -25.50 16.47 -11.51
N LEU A 142 -25.05 15.26 -11.85
CA LEU A 142 -23.74 14.99 -12.43
C LEU A 142 -23.90 14.41 -13.84
N PRO A 143 -23.00 14.72 -14.78
CA PRO A 143 -23.05 14.14 -16.14
C PRO A 143 -22.93 12.62 -16.20
N PHE A 144 -22.53 11.98 -15.11
CA PHE A 144 -22.35 10.54 -14.95
C PHE A 144 -23.19 10.00 -13.78
N ALA A 145 -24.21 10.75 -13.34
CA ALA A 145 -25.12 10.29 -12.30
C ALA A 145 -25.74 8.94 -12.69
N SER A 146 -26.00 8.13 -11.67
CA SER A 146 -26.61 6.83 -11.83
C SER A 146 -27.91 6.91 -12.65
N LYS A 147 -28.02 6.05 -13.66
CA LYS A 147 -29.24 5.85 -14.45
C LYS A 147 -30.21 4.88 -13.81
N ALA A 148 -29.82 4.21 -12.72
CA ALA A 148 -30.61 3.20 -12.04
C ALA A 148 -30.69 3.46 -10.52
N LYS A 149 -31.54 2.70 -9.83
CA LYS A 149 -31.41 2.52 -8.38
C LYS A 149 -30.52 1.31 -8.19
N GLY A 150 -29.26 1.56 -7.91
CA GLY A 150 -28.23 0.53 -7.90
C GLY A 150 -27.15 0.95 -6.97
#